data_AF-A0A7W8UF78-F1
#
_entry.id   AF-A0A7W8UF78-F1
#
_cell.length_a   1.000
_cell.length_b   1.000
_cell.length_c   1.000
_cell.angle_alpha   90.00
_cell.angle_beta   90.00
_cell.angle_gamma   90.00
#
_symmetry.space_group_name_H-M   'P 1'
#
loop_
_entity.id
_entity.type
_entity.pdbx_description
1 polymer ?
#
loop_
_entity_poly.entity_id
_entity_poly.type
_entity_poly.pdbx_seq_one_letter_code
_entity_poly.pdbx_strand_id
1 'polypeptide(L)' 'MLPPPDIEAAVRAEFNSAVKKGTREAYERFIRRHPDHPLAEKAREALAKGDGK' A
#
# COMPACT_ATOMS: atom_id res chain seq x y z
N MET A 1 -21.96 -18.94 -2.25
CA MET A 1 -20.55 -18.50 -2.20
C MET A 1 -20.47 -17.34 -1.24
N LEU A 2 -19.66 -17.42 -0.18
CA LEU A 2 -19.31 -16.22 0.60
C LEU A 2 -18.49 -15.32 -0.33
N PRO A 3 -18.79 -14.01 -0.46
CA PRO A 3 -17.92 -13.11 -1.19
C PRO A 3 -16.51 -13.23 -0.60
N PRO A 4 -15.44 -13.23 -1.41
CA PRO A 4 -14.08 -13.31 -0.90
C PRO A 4 -13.92 -12.24 0.19
N PRO A 5 -13.49 -12.60 1.41
CA PRO A 5 -13.54 -11.72 2.56
C PRO A 5 -12.64 -10.52 2.32
N ASP A 6 -13.26 -9.41 1.94
CA ASP A 6 -12.78 -8.02 1.88
C ASP A 6 -11.25 -7.79 1.77
N ILE A 7 -10.61 -8.53 0.87
CA ILE A 7 -9.17 -8.38 0.59
C ILE A 7 -8.91 -6.94 0.15
N GLU A 8 -9.84 -6.36 -0.61
CA GLU A 8 -9.79 -4.95 -0.99
C GLU A 8 -9.83 -3.99 0.20
N ALA A 9 -10.75 -4.12 1.18
CA ALA A 9 -10.75 -3.23 2.34
C ALA A 9 -9.50 -3.41 3.20
N ALA A 10 -9.02 -4.65 3.38
CA ALA A 10 -7.80 -4.92 4.13
C ALA A 10 -6.59 -4.24 3.47
N VAL A 11 -6.44 -4.40 2.15
CA VAL A 11 -5.37 -3.77 1.37
C VAL A 11 -5.50 -2.25 1.40
N ARG A 12 -6.71 -1.71 1.27
CA ARG A 12 -6.95 -0.27 1.31
C ARG A 12 -6.65 0.33 2.68
N ALA A 13 -6.93 -0.38 3.78
CA ALA A 13 -6.61 0.03 5.14
C ALA A 13 -5.10 0.02 5.42
N GLU A 14 -4.37 -1.01 4.96
CA GLU A 14 -2.90 -1.06 5.03
C GLU A 14 -2.28 0.09 4.22
N PHE A 15 -2.76 0.33 3.00
CA PHE A 15 -2.28 1.44 2.17
C PHE A 15 -2.56 2.80 2.82
N ASN A 16 -3.77 3.02 3.36
CA ASN A 16 -4.09 4.27 4.07
C ASN A 16 -3.17 4.49 5.28
N SER A 17 -2.84 3.43 6.01
CA SER A 17 -1.89 3.49 7.11
C SER A 17 -0.48 3.84 6.63
N ALA A 18 -0.05 3.31 5.49
CA ALA A 18 1.22 3.68 4.87
C ALA A 18 1.25 5.15 4.43
N VAL A 19 0.16 5.64 3.82
CA VAL A 19 0.01 7.04 3.43
C VAL A 19 0.01 7.97 4.63
N LYS A 20 -0.71 7.62 5.70
CA LYS A 20 -0.73 8.38 6.95
C LYS A 20 0.65 8.47 7.61
N LYS A 21 1.43 7.39 7.56
CA LYS A 21 2.82 7.39 8.04
C LYS A 21 3.69 8.25 7.13
N GLY A 22 3.47 8.20 5.82
CA GLY A 22 4.26 8.94 4.83
C GLY A 22 5.73 8.51 4.79
N THR A 23 6.06 7.34 5.36
CA THR A 23 7.44 6.85 5.40
C THR A 23 7.67 5.78 4.36
N ARG A 24 8.89 5.76 3.82
CA ARG A 24 9.33 4.76 2.85
C ARG A 24 9.07 3.32 3.33
N GLU A 25 9.45 3.04 4.57
CA GLU A 25 9.33 1.71 5.16
C GLU A 25 7.87 1.18 5.21
N ALA A 26 6.89 2.07 5.36
CA ALA A 26 5.48 1.69 5.41
C ALA A 26 4.95 1.31 4.03
N TYR A 27 5.30 2.09 3.01
CA TYR A 27 4.97 1.76 1.62
C TYR A 27 5.73 0.52 1.13
N GLU A 28 7.01 0.34 1.48
CA GLU A 28 7.79 -0.84 1.11
C GLU A 28 7.18 -2.12 1.69
N ARG A 29 6.76 -2.10 2.96
CA ARG A 29 6.04 -3.22 3.57
C ARG A 29 4.76 -3.54 2.82
N PHE A 30 4.00 -2.51 2.44
CA PHE A 30 2.76 -2.68 1.68
C PHE A 30 3.01 -3.33 0.31
N ILE A 31 4.00 -2.84 -0.44
CA ILE A 31 4.37 -3.37 -1.77
C ILE A 31 4.85 -4.82 -1.67
N ARG A 32 5.63 -5.15 -0.63
CA ARG A 32 6.13 -6.52 -0.44
C ARG A 32 5.00 -7.51 -0.12
N ARG A 33 3.95 -7.05 0.58
CA ARG A 33 2.76 -7.88 0.86
C ARG A 33 1.80 -7.98 -0.32
N HIS A 34 1.68 -6.93 -1.12
CA HIS A 34 0.70 -6.85 -2.21
C HIS A 34 1.33 -6.45 -3.55
N PRO A 35 2.35 -7.17 -4.06
CA PRO A 35 3.09 -6.75 -5.25
C PRO A 35 2.24 -6.72 -6.53
N ASP A 36 1.16 -7.50 -6.58
CA ASP A 36 0.25 -7.63 -7.73
C ASP A 36 -0.95 -6.66 -7.67
N HIS A 37 -1.07 -5.90 -6.58
CA HIS A 37 -2.23 -5.03 -6.37
C HIS A 37 -2.02 -3.64 -7.02
N PRO A 38 -3.04 -3.02 -7.65
CA PRO A 38 -2.92 -1.69 -8.25
C PRO A 38 -2.54 -0.58 -7.25
N LEU A 39 -2.88 -0.75 -5.97
CA LEU A 39 -2.43 0.16 -4.91
C LEU A 39 -0.91 0.09 -4.65
N ALA A 40 -0.25 -1.02 -4.98
CA ALA A 40 1.19 -1.14 -4.78
C ALA A 40 1.96 -0.30 -5.79
N GLU A 41 1.46 -0.13 -7.01
CA GLU A 41 2.00 0.86 -7.93
C GLU A 41 1.90 2.27 -7.35
N LYS A 42 0.72 2.65 -6.83
CA LYS A 42 0.55 3.95 -6.13
C LYS A 42 1.49 4.12 -4.94
N ALA A 43 1.73 3.06 -4.18
CA ALA A 43 2.68 3.06 -3.06
C ALA A 43 4.12 3.27 -3.55
N ARG A 44 4.52 2.64 -4.68
CA ARG A 44 5.83 2.81 -5.31
C ARG A 44 6.03 4.24 -5.81
N GLU A 45 5.00 4.82 -6.43
CA GLU A 45 5.04 6.22 -6.88
C GLU A 45 5.15 7.17 -5.69
N ALA A 46 4.35 6.98 -4.64
CA ALA A 46 4.40 7.79 -3.43
C ALA A 46 5.76 7.70 -2.73
N LEU A 47 6.36 6.50 -2.69
CA LEU A 47 7.73 6.25 -2.26
C LEU A 47 8.75 7.06 -3.03
N ALA A 48 8.75 6.91 -4.36
CA ALA A 48 9.69 7.59 -5.24
C ALA A 48 9.58 9.12 -5.12
N LYS A 49 8.37 9.63 -4.85
CA LYS A 49 8.12 11.06 -4.68
C LYS A 49 8.47 11.58 -3.28
N GLY A 50 8.40 10.74 -2.25
CA GLY A 50 8.62 11.09 -0.84
C GLY A 50 10.07 10.97 -0.35
N ASP A 51 10.91 10.19 -1.04
CA ASP A 51 12.33 9.98 -0.69
C ASP A 51 13.25 11.17 -1.04
N GLY A 52 12.69 12.28 -1.55
CA GLY A 52 13.42 13.45 -2.01
C GLY A 52 13.56 14.60 -1.00
N LYS A 53 13.52 14.34 0.31
CA LYS A 53 13.74 15.37 1.35
C LYS A 53 15.10 15.25 2.02
#